data_AF-A0A7C1GDJ0-F1
#
_entry.id   AF-A0A7C1GDJ0-F1
#
_cell.length_a   1.000
_cell.length_b   1.000
_cell.length_c   1.000
_cell.angle_alpha   90.00
_cell.angle_beta   90.00
_cell.angle_gamma   90.00
#
_symmetry.space_group_name_H-M   'P 1'
#
loop_
_entity.id
_entity.type
_entity.pdbx_description
1 polymer ?
#
loop_
_entity_poly.entity_id
_entity_poly.type
_entity_poly.pdbx_seq_one_letter_code
_entity_poly.pdbx_strand_id
1 'polypeptide(L)'
;MMRYKELYVSISILLILLPIVSASCVTLEDLAAIEVVFNKPGAVLGYSRLVEAGYAVRLSSQEVAYRSGYDARIVVILGDTYLGGKYGYIRIQVPFANGKALYNVSEVEARRVLQKEAERLLEMGVLRGVSREDVDAIVSCARLGYAGWDTRLVYEDGSWKPFNQTRLYRPLSACTVPLTFNLEDVPVFPAEGESFPSTVLVVAVALACLLLAGFLLYRQRRASKTA
;
A
#
# COMPACT_ATOMS: atom_id res chain seq x y z
N MET A 1 9.78 -56.21 -17.03
CA MET A 1 10.92 -55.46 -17.58
C MET A 1 10.38 -54.43 -18.55
N MET A 2 10.24 -53.16 -18.14
CA MET A 2 9.92 -52.09 -19.09
C MET A 2 11.05 -52.02 -20.11
N ARG A 3 10.72 -52.11 -21.40
CA ARG A 3 11.73 -52.00 -22.46
C ARG A 3 12.25 -50.56 -22.42
N TYR A 4 13.57 -50.38 -22.40
CA TYR A 4 14.24 -49.08 -22.30
C TYR A 4 13.63 -47.98 -23.20
N LYS A 5 13.08 -48.33 -24.35
CA LYS A 5 12.36 -47.42 -25.27
C LYS A 5 11.12 -46.77 -24.64
N GLU A 6 10.33 -47.52 -23.87
CA GLU A 6 9.12 -47.02 -23.21
C GLU A 6 9.47 -46.06 -22.06
N LEU A 7 10.59 -46.31 -21.36
CA LEU A 7 11.13 -45.39 -20.35
C LEU A 7 11.61 -44.08 -20.99
N TYR A 8 12.32 -44.14 -22.11
CA TYR A 8 12.78 -42.95 -22.84
C TYR A 8 11.62 -42.09 -23.35
N VAL A 9 10.57 -42.70 -23.90
CA VAL A 9 9.37 -41.98 -24.36
C VAL A 9 8.65 -41.32 -23.18
N SER A 10 8.49 -42.04 -22.07
CA SER A 10 7.82 -41.50 -20.87
C SER A 10 8.60 -40.34 -20.25
N ILE A 11 9.93 -40.45 -20.15
CA ILE A 11 10.81 -39.37 -19.67
C ILE A 11 10.79 -38.18 -20.64
N SER A 12 10.78 -38.43 -21.96
CA SER A 12 10.72 -37.36 -22.96
C SER A 12 9.39 -36.62 -22.90
N ILE A 13 8.26 -37.32 -22.73
CA ILE A 13 6.94 -36.71 -22.52
C ILE A 13 6.94 -35.89 -21.23
N LEU A 14 7.49 -36.42 -20.13
CA LEU A 14 7.59 -35.71 -18.86
C LEU A 14 8.45 -34.43 -18.97
N LEU A 15 9.59 -34.49 -19.68
CA LEU A 15 10.47 -33.35 -19.94
C LEU A 15 9.83 -32.30 -20.85
N ILE A 16 8.97 -32.70 -21.79
CA ILE A 16 8.20 -31.79 -22.65
C ILE A 16 7.04 -31.13 -21.87
N LEU A 17 6.49 -31.81 -20.87
CA LEU A 17 5.42 -31.28 -20.02
C LEU A 17 5.94 -30.39 -18.86
N LEU A 18 7.18 -30.57 -18.42
CA LEU A 18 7.82 -29.77 -17.36
C LEU A 18 7.80 -28.23 -17.59
N PRO A 19 8.02 -27.68 -18.80
CA PRO A 19 7.93 -26.24 -19.03
C PRO A 19 6.49 -25.69 -19.06
N ILE A 20 5.45 -26.52 -18.94
CA ILE A 20 4.04 -26.06 -18.89
C ILE A 20 3.63 -25.64 -17.47
N VAL A 21 4.49 -25.87 -16.47
CA VAL A 21 4.36 -25.17 -15.19
C VAL A 21 4.88 -23.75 -15.39
N SER A 22 4.08 -22.92 -16.06
CA SER A 22 4.23 -21.48 -16.05
C SER A 22 4.29 -21.07 -14.59
N ALA A 23 5.49 -20.72 -14.13
CA ALA A 23 5.71 -20.22 -12.79
C ALA A 23 4.86 -18.97 -12.65
N SER A 24 3.74 -19.08 -11.94
CA SER A 24 3.08 -17.94 -11.32
C SER A 24 4.17 -17.23 -10.54
N CYS A 25 4.49 -15.99 -10.93
CA CYS A 25 5.58 -15.24 -10.34
C CYS A 25 5.14 -14.72 -8.97
N VAL A 26 5.12 -15.61 -7.99
CA VAL A 26 4.85 -15.30 -6.59
C VAL A 26 6.16 -14.89 -5.94
N THR A 27 6.23 -13.63 -5.52
CA THR A 27 7.35 -13.14 -4.72
C THR A 27 7.11 -13.45 -3.24
N LEU A 28 8.17 -13.44 -2.42
CA LEU A 28 8.01 -13.62 -0.97
C LEU A 28 7.19 -12.48 -0.36
N GLU A 29 7.31 -11.29 -0.93
CA GLU A 29 6.58 -10.09 -0.59
C GLU A 29 5.07 -10.24 -0.85
N ASP A 30 4.67 -10.96 -1.90
CA ASP A 30 3.25 -11.22 -2.18
C ASP A 30 2.60 -12.07 -1.08
N LEU A 31 3.34 -13.01 -0.48
CA LEU A 31 2.84 -13.88 0.59
C LEU A 31 2.45 -13.10 1.86
N ALA A 32 3.04 -11.93 2.09
CA ALA A 32 2.71 -11.06 3.22
C ALA A 32 2.15 -9.70 2.75
N ALA A 33 1.41 -9.72 1.64
CA ALA A 33 0.69 -8.56 1.13
C ALA A 33 -0.76 -8.90 0.78
N ILE A 34 -1.57 -7.85 0.68
CA ILE A 34 -2.90 -7.85 0.08
C ILE A 34 -2.93 -6.71 -0.94
N GLU A 35 -3.29 -7.01 -2.19
CA GLU A 35 -3.40 -6.03 -3.28
C GLU A 35 -4.83 -6.00 -3.81
N VAL A 36 -5.35 -4.80 -4.00
CA VAL A 36 -6.71 -4.56 -4.51
C VAL A 36 -6.61 -3.61 -5.69
N VAL A 37 -7.06 -4.06 -6.86
CA VAL A 37 -7.12 -3.25 -8.07
C VAL A 37 -8.52 -2.68 -8.21
N PHE A 38 -8.64 -1.36 -8.24
CA PHE A 38 -9.91 -0.66 -8.32
C PHE A 38 -10.42 -0.60 -9.76
N ASN A 39 -10.77 -1.75 -10.34
CA ASN A 39 -11.32 -1.89 -11.70
C ASN A 39 -12.85 -1.83 -11.78
N LYS A 40 -13.53 -1.55 -10.65
CA LYS A 40 -14.97 -1.28 -10.64
C LYS A 40 -15.28 -0.02 -11.50
N PRO A 41 -16.32 -0.02 -12.34
CA PRO A 41 -16.65 1.14 -13.15
C PRO A 41 -16.83 2.42 -12.32
N GLY A 42 -16.15 3.49 -12.72
CA GLY A 42 -16.15 4.79 -12.01
C GLY A 42 -15.12 4.89 -10.88
N ALA A 43 -14.44 3.80 -10.51
CA ALA A 43 -13.42 3.84 -9.48
C ALA A 43 -12.15 4.57 -9.96
N VAL A 44 -11.64 5.48 -9.15
CA VAL A 44 -10.44 6.28 -9.44
C VAL A 44 -9.60 6.44 -8.19
N LEU A 45 -8.29 6.23 -8.31
CA LEU A 45 -7.31 6.45 -7.25
C LEU A 45 -6.34 7.57 -7.65
N GLY A 46 -6.44 8.73 -7.01
CA GLY A 46 -5.64 9.93 -7.30
C GLY A 46 -4.64 10.28 -6.21
N TYR A 47 -3.51 9.56 -6.15
CA TYR A 47 -2.54 9.63 -5.06
C TYR A 47 -1.49 10.75 -5.19
N SER A 48 -1.52 11.58 -6.24
CA SER A 48 -0.55 12.68 -6.42
C SER A 48 -0.57 13.68 -5.26
N ARG A 49 -1.76 13.98 -4.73
CA ARG A 49 -1.96 14.90 -3.60
C ARG A 49 -1.26 14.43 -2.32
N LEU A 50 -1.13 13.12 -2.13
CA LEU A 50 -0.43 12.57 -0.96
C LEU A 50 1.08 12.83 -1.03
N VAL A 51 1.64 12.75 -2.24
CA VAL A 51 3.06 13.08 -2.47
C VAL A 51 3.30 14.57 -2.32
N GLU A 52 2.44 15.40 -2.91
CA GLU A 52 2.54 16.86 -2.82
C GLU A 52 2.43 17.37 -1.37
N ALA A 53 1.61 16.70 -0.55
CA ALA A 53 1.46 17.00 0.88
C ALA A 53 2.54 16.38 1.77
N GLY A 54 3.48 15.60 1.22
CA GLY A 54 4.55 14.93 1.98
C GLY A 54 4.10 13.72 2.80
N TYR A 55 2.88 13.21 2.59
CA TYR A 55 2.37 12.02 3.25
C TYR A 55 2.87 10.71 2.63
N ALA A 56 3.34 10.75 1.38
CA ALA A 56 3.86 9.60 0.66
C ALA A 56 5.13 9.94 -0.13
N VAL A 57 6.00 8.95 -0.29
CA VAL A 57 7.22 9.05 -1.12
C VAL A 57 7.02 8.29 -2.42
N ARG A 58 7.65 8.73 -3.51
CA ARG A 58 7.67 8.00 -4.78
C ARG A 58 8.66 6.84 -4.69
N LEU A 59 8.21 5.62 -4.98
CA LEU A 59 9.08 4.45 -5.13
C LEU A 59 9.52 4.26 -6.58
N SER A 60 8.63 4.59 -7.52
CA SER A 60 8.88 4.49 -8.96
C SER A 60 8.11 5.58 -9.71
N SER A 61 8.09 5.49 -11.05
CA SER A 61 7.24 6.36 -11.87
C SER A 61 5.74 6.07 -11.70
N GLN A 62 5.37 4.88 -11.23
CA GLN A 62 3.99 4.41 -11.11
C GLN A 62 3.57 4.16 -9.66
N GLU A 63 4.51 4.03 -8.73
CA GLU A 63 4.21 3.71 -7.33
C GLU A 63 4.64 4.80 -6.36
N VAL A 64 3.80 4.98 -5.34
CA VAL A 64 4.09 5.76 -4.14
C VAL A 64 3.85 4.90 -2.91
N ALA A 65 4.52 5.20 -1.82
CA ALA A 65 4.35 4.47 -0.58
C ALA A 65 4.38 5.37 0.65
N TYR A 66 3.71 4.90 1.69
CA TYR A 66 3.77 5.43 3.05
C TYR A 66 3.58 4.28 4.04
N ARG A 67 3.97 4.45 5.30
CA ARG A 67 3.66 3.53 6.39
C ARG A 67 2.31 3.89 6.99
N SER A 68 1.48 2.90 7.27
CA SER A 68 0.14 3.14 7.82
C SER A 68 0.22 3.84 9.17
N GLY A 69 -0.64 4.85 9.37
CA GLY A 69 -0.81 5.50 10.67
C GLY A 69 -1.54 4.62 11.68
N TYR A 70 -2.25 3.58 11.23
CA TYR A 70 -3.00 2.65 12.07
C TYR A 70 -2.17 1.44 12.51
N ASP A 71 -1.06 1.18 11.81
CA ASP A 71 -0.01 0.23 12.16
C ASP A 71 1.27 0.50 11.33
N ALA A 72 2.27 1.15 11.93
CA ALA A 72 3.50 1.54 11.24
C ALA A 72 4.38 0.36 10.77
N ARG A 73 4.04 -0.88 11.16
CA ARG A 73 4.68 -2.11 10.66
C ARG A 73 4.26 -2.43 9.22
N ILE A 74 3.16 -1.83 8.73
CA ILE A 74 2.60 -2.09 7.40
C ILE A 74 2.86 -0.89 6.49
N VAL A 75 3.37 -1.20 5.30
CA VAL A 75 3.53 -0.23 4.22
C VAL A 75 2.29 -0.27 3.33
N VAL A 76 1.75 0.90 3.01
CA VAL A 76 0.72 1.08 1.99
C VAL A 76 1.40 1.57 0.73
N ILE A 77 1.28 0.80 -0.34
CA ILE A 77 1.76 1.13 -1.67
C ILE A 77 0.53 1.45 -2.52
N LEU A 78 0.54 2.62 -3.16
CA LEU A 78 -0.47 3.02 -4.14
C LEU A 78 0.18 3.13 -5.50
N GLY A 79 -0.47 2.63 -6.52
CA GLY A 79 0.07 2.73 -7.86
C GLY A 79 -0.96 2.51 -8.95
N ASP A 80 -0.46 2.39 -10.18
CA ASP A 80 -1.24 2.07 -11.36
C ASP A 80 -0.86 0.69 -11.89
N THR A 81 -1.84 -0.05 -12.41
CA THR A 81 -1.64 -1.34 -13.06
C THR A 81 -2.48 -1.42 -14.34
N TYR A 82 -2.19 -2.41 -15.19
CA TYR A 82 -2.93 -2.64 -16.43
C TYR A 82 -3.72 -3.95 -16.37
N LEU A 83 -5.04 -3.87 -16.50
CA LEU A 83 -5.95 -5.02 -16.55
C LEU A 83 -6.95 -4.87 -17.70
N GLY A 84 -6.47 -4.91 -18.95
CA GLY A 84 -7.29 -4.54 -20.12
C GLY A 84 -7.65 -3.05 -20.19
N GLY A 85 -7.07 -2.26 -19.28
CA GLY A 85 -7.24 -0.82 -19.08
C GLY A 85 -6.36 -0.40 -17.89
N LYS A 86 -6.13 0.90 -17.72
CA LYS A 86 -5.32 1.43 -16.61
C LYS A 86 -6.18 1.61 -15.36
N TYR A 87 -5.77 1.02 -14.24
CA TYR A 87 -6.49 1.11 -12.96
C TYR A 87 -5.54 1.39 -11.82
N GLY A 88 -6.02 2.13 -10.83
CA GLY A 88 -5.30 2.32 -9.57
C GLY A 88 -5.39 1.07 -8.69
N TYR A 89 -4.38 0.83 -7.88
CA TYR A 89 -4.38 -0.22 -6.87
C TYR A 89 -3.88 0.28 -5.52
N ILE A 90 -4.36 -0.38 -4.46
CA ILE A 90 -3.77 -0.31 -3.12
C ILE A 90 -3.15 -1.66 -2.80
N ARG A 91 -1.94 -1.65 -2.26
CA ARG A 91 -1.26 -2.82 -1.74
C ARG A 91 -0.81 -2.54 -0.31
N ILE A 92 -1.35 -3.30 0.64
CA ILE A 92 -0.80 -3.32 2.00
C ILE A 92 0.23 -4.45 2.08
N GLN A 93 1.42 -4.14 2.58
CA GLN A 93 2.54 -5.06 2.57
C GLN A 93 3.31 -4.98 3.89
N VAL A 94 3.61 -6.15 4.45
CA VAL A 94 4.64 -6.27 5.50
C VAL A 94 6.01 -6.11 4.82
N PRO A 95 6.87 -5.17 5.26
CA PRO A 95 8.16 -4.94 4.62
C PRO A 95 9.11 -6.13 4.84
N PHE A 96 9.99 -6.36 3.87
CA PHE A 96 10.97 -7.44 3.87
C PHE A 96 12.39 -6.90 3.93
N ALA A 97 13.27 -7.62 4.61
CA ALA A 97 14.71 -7.46 4.50
C ALA A 97 15.38 -8.83 4.49
N ASN A 98 16.38 -9.02 3.62
CA ASN A 98 17.15 -10.26 3.53
C ASN A 98 16.27 -11.51 3.37
N GLY A 99 15.22 -11.42 2.54
CA GLY A 99 14.30 -12.53 2.25
C GLY A 99 13.35 -12.92 3.40
N LYS A 100 13.20 -12.07 4.42
CA LYS A 100 12.30 -12.30 5.56
C LYS A 100 11.43 -11.08 5.81
N ALA A 101 10.18 -11.32 6.17
CA ALA A 101 9.31 -10.28 6.69
C ALA A 101 9.93 -9.70 7.97
N LEU A 102 9.94 -8.37 8.08
CA LEU A 102 10.50 -7.66 9.24
C LEU A 102 9.62 -7.80 10.48
N TYR A 103 8.33 -8.02 10.29
CA TYR A 103 7.35 -8.09 11.37
C TYR A 103 6.46 -9.30 11.21
N ASN A 104 6.00 -9.84 12.35
CA ASN A 104 4.91 -10.80 12.37
C ASN A 104 3.59 -10.04 12.47
N VAL A 105 2.85 -10.00 11.36
CA VAL A 105 1.53 -9.35 11.25
C VAL A 105 0.53 -10.42 10.83
N SER A 106 -0.54 -10.57 11.61
CA SER A 106 -1.61 -11.51 11.32
C SER A 106 -2.50 -11.02 10.17
N GLU A 107 -3.21 -11.94 9.52
CA GLU A 107 -4.21 -11.59 8.50
C GLU A 107 -5.29 -10.65 9.04
N VAL A 108 -5.69 -10.82 10.31
CA VAL A 108 -6.69 -9.95 10.96
C VAL A 108 -6.17 -8.51 11.10
N GLU A 109 -4.92 -8.33 11.52
CA GLU A 109 -4.29 -7.01 11.60
C GLU A 109 -4.13 -6.37 10.21
N ALA A 110 -3.70 -7.15 9.21
CA ALA A 110 -3.57 -6.70 7.84
C ALA A 110 -4.92 -6.23 7.27
N ARG A 111 -5.98 -7.03 7.41
CA ARG A 111 -7.35 -6.67 7.00
C ARG A 111 -7.85 -5.40 7.68
N ARG A 112 -7.61 -5.25 8.98
CA ARG A 112 -7.98 -4.04 9.73
C ARG A 112 -7.30 -2.81 9.16
N VAL A 113 -6.01 -2.90 8.85
CA VAL A 113 -5.25 -1.79 8.24
C VAL A 113 -5.74 -1.51 6.82
N LEU A 114 -5.99 -2.53 6.00
CA LEU A 114 -6.61 -2.34 4.68
C LEU A 114 -7.92 -1.57 4.75
N GLN A 115 -8.81 -1.96 5.68
CA GLN A 115 -10.09 -1.29 5.89
C GLN A 115 -9.88 0.18 6.23
N LYS A 116 -9.09 0.46 7.26
CA LYS A 116 -8.85 1.83 7.75
C LYS A 116 -8.18 2.72 6.72
N GLU A 117 -7.22 2.18 5.97
CA GLU A 117 -6.54 2.91 4.91
C GLU A 117 -7.47 3.19 3.74
N ALA A 118 -8.27 2.21 3.29
CA ALA A 118 -9.23 2.42 2.22
C ALA A 118 -10.31 3.45 2.60
N GLU A 119 -10.84 3.37 3.83
CA GLU A 119 -11.79 4.35 4.37
C GLU A 119 -11.19 5.77 4.41
N ARG A 120 -9.96 5.92 4.91
CA ARG A 120 -9.27 7.21 4.93
C ARG A 120 -9.07 7.77 3.53
N LEU A 121 -8.68 6.94 2.56
CA LEU A 121 -8.51 7.38 1.17
C LEU A 121 -9.84 7.79 0.52
N LEU A 122 -10.96 7.15 0.90
CA LEU A 122 -12.31 7.58 0.49
C LEU A 122 -12.66 8.95 1.07
N GLU A 123 -12.44 9.14 2.37
CA GLU A 123 -12.77 10.38 3.09
C GLU A 123 -11.97 11.58 2.54
N MET A 124 -10.71 11.36 2.17
CA MET A 124 -9.87 12.37 1.53
C MET A 124 -10.22 12.64 0.06
N GLY A 125 -11.11 11.83 -0.54
CA GLY A 125 -11.42 11.87 -1.97
C GLY A 125 -10.25 11.45 -2.88
N VAL A 126 -9.24 10.78 -2.31
CA VAL A 126 -8.13 10.17 -3.05
C VAL A 126 -8.63 8.93 -3.77
N LEU A 127 -9.42 8.09 -3.10
CA LEU A 127 -10.19 7.02 -3.70
C LEU A 127 -11.63 7.51 -3.95
N ARG A 128 -12.14 7.31 -5.16
CA ARG A 128 -13.51 7.67 -5.57
C ARG A 128 -14.14 6.52 -6.33
N GLY A 129 -15.48 6.52 -6.45
CA GLY A 129 -16.24 5.51 -7.20
C GLY A 129 -16.30 4.13 -6.56
N VAL A 130 -15.87 4.04 -5.30
CA VAL A 130 -15.93 2.85 -4.43
C VAL A 130 -16.73 3.28 -3.19
N SER A 131 -17.66 2.45 -2.72
CA SER A 131 -18.48 2.74 -1.53
C SER A 131 -17.88 2.10 -0.27
N ARG A 132 -18.44 2.43 0.91
CA ARG A 132 -18.04 1.74 2.15
C ARG A 132 -18.40 0.25 2.12
N GLU A 133 -19.54 -0.08 1.52
CA GLU A 133 -19.97 -1.46 1.32
C GLU A 133 -19.00 -2.23 0.40
N ASP A 134 -18.41 -1.57 -0.61
CA ASP A 134 -17.34 -2.19 -1.40
C ASP A 134 -16.10 -2.46 -0.55
N VAL A 135 -15.71 -1.54 0.33
CA VAL A 135 -14.57 -1.74 1.24
C VAL A 135 -14.82 -2.92 2.16
N ASP A 136 -16.01 -3.03 2.74
CA ASP A 136 -16.38 -4.17 3.58
C ASP A 136 -16.36 -5.49 2.78
N ALA A 137 -16.85 -5.47 1.54
CA ALA A 137 -16.80 -6.63 0.65
C ALA A 137 -15.36 -7.04 0.32
N ILE A 138 -14.47 -6.09 0.00
CA ILE A 138 -13.03 -6.31 -0.22
C ILE A 138 -12.40 -6.95 1.02
N VAL A 139 -12.61 -6.37 2.20
CA VAL A 139 -12.01 -6.81 3.46
C VAL A 139 -12.49 -8.21 3.85
N SER A 140 -13.75 -8.54 3.54
CA SER A 140 -14.34 -9.86 3.83
C SER A 140 -13.66 -11.01 3.07
N CYS A 141 -13.13 -10.76 1.87
CA CYS A 141 -12.48 -11.77 1.03
C CYS A 141 -10.95 -11.65 0.97
N ALA A 142 -10.38 -10.53 1.42
CA ALA A 142 -8.95 -10.27 1.44
C ALA A 142 -8.16 -11.30 2.26
N ARG A 143 -7.00 -11.75 1.79
CA ARG A 143 -6.11 -12.66 2.54
C ARG A 143 -4.66 -12.27 2.33
N LEU A 144 -3.81 -12.54 3.31
CA LEU A 144 -2.36 -12.45 3.07
C LEU A 144 -2.00 -13.46 1.96
N GLY A 145 -1.22 -13.02 0.97
CA GLY A 145 -0.98 -13.81 -0.24
C GLY A 145 -1.93 -13.48 -1.40
N TYR A 146 -2.97 -12.68 -1.18
CA TYR A 146 -3.82 -12.15 -2.26
C TYR A 146 -3.23 -10.84 -2.78
N ALA A 147 -2.01 -10.96 -3.31
CA ALA A 147 -1.24 -9.87 -3.89
C ALA A 147 -0.43 -10.38 -5.08
N GLY A 148 0.13 -9.45 -5.87
CA GLY A 148 0.79 -9.80 -7.11
C GLY A 148 -0.21 -10.15 -8.21
N TRP A 149 0.31 -10.53 -9.38
CA TRP A 149 -0.50 -10.52 -10.60
C TRP A 149 -1.72 -11.43 -10.53
N ASP A 150 -1.57 -12.64 -9.99
CA ASP A 150 -2.54 -13.71 -10.14
C ASP A 150 -3.63 -13.71 -9.07
N THR A 151 -3.32 -13.31 -7.84
CA THR A 151 -4.22 -13.49 -6.68
C THR A 151 -4.73 -12.18 -6.08
N ARG A 152 -4.25 -11.02 -6.55
CA ARG A 152 -4.82 -9.72 -6.18
C ARG A 152 -6.32 -9.65 -6.41
N LEU A 153 -6.99 -8.86 -5.58
CA LEU A 153 -8.43 -8.70 -5.64
C LEU A 153 -8.83 -7.75 -6.76
N VAL A 154 -9.85 -8.15 -7.51
CA VAL A 154 -10.46 -7.35 -8.58
C VAL A 154 -11.98 -7.45 -8.48
N TYR A 155 -12.65 -6.49 -9.10
CA TYR A 155 -14.10 -6.47 -9.25
C TYR A 155 -14.54 -7.12 -10.56
N GLU A 156 -15.43 -8.11 -10.48
CA GLU A 156 -16.08 -8.73 -11.65
C GLU A 156 -17.50 -9.18 -11.29
N ASP A 157 -18.45 -8.93 -12.19
CA ASP A 157 -19.85 -9.38 -12.08
C ASP A 157 -20.49 -9.06 -10.71
N GLY A 158 -20.29 -7.85 -10.20
CA GLY A 158 -20.92 -7.40 -8.94
C GLY A 158 -20.18 -7.79 -7.66
N SER A 159 -18.98 -8.39 -7.76
CA SER A 159 -18.28 -8.96 -6.60
C SER A 159 -16.76 -8.77 -6.67
N TRP A 160 -16.14 -8.62 -5.50
CA TRP A 160 -14.69 -8.59 -5.33
C TRP A 160 -14.15 -10.00 -5.11
N LYS A 161 -13.22 -10.45 -5.95
CA LYS A 161 -12.64 -11.80 -5.89
C LYS A 161 -11.18 -11.83 -6.38
N PRO A 162 -10.41 -12.88 -6.04
CA PRO A 162 -9.06 -13.08 -6.57
C PRO A 162 -9.05 -13.10 -8.11
N PHE A 163 -8.04 -12.47 -8.72
CA PHE A 163 -7.97 -12.32 -10.17
C PHE A 163 -7.98 -13.66 -10.92
N ASN A 164 -7.28 -14.67 -10.42
CA ASN A 164 -7.26 -16.03 -10.97
C ASN A 164 -8.61 -16.77 -10.93
N GLN A 165 -9.62 -16.22 -10.26
CA GLN A 165 -11.00 -16.74 -10.24
C GLN A 165 -11.94 -15.96 -11.16
N THR A 166 -11.42 -15.00 -11.93
CA THR A 166 -12.21 -14.18 -12.86
C THR A 166 -12.17 -14.72 -14.28
N ARG A 167 -13.15 -14.31 -15.10
CA ARG A 167 -13.11 -14.52 -16.55
C ARG A 167 -12.10 -13.62 -17.24
N LEU A 168 -11.71 -12.53 -16.60
CA LEU A 168 -10.64 -11.62 -17.05
C LEU A 168 -9.24 -12.23 -16.91
N TYR A 169 -9.08 -13.33 -16.15
CA TYR A 169 -7.79 -13.91 -15.86
C TYR A 169 -7.01 -14.29 -17.12
N ARG A 170 -5.81 -13.75 -17.21
CA ARG A 170 -4.82 -14.14 -18.21
C ARG A 170 -3.50 -14.38 -17.47
N PRO A 171 -3.01 -15.64 -17.44
CA PRO A 171 -1.72 -15.95 -16.85
C PRO A 171 -0.65 -15.07 -17.51
N LEU A 172 0.12 -14.36 -16.70
CA LEU A 172 1.31 -13.68 -17.21
C LEU A 172 2.38 -14.71 -17.53
N SER A 173 3.12 -14.46 -18.60
CA SER A 173 4.32 -15.20 -18.99
C SER A 173 5.61 -14.57 -18.46
N ALA A 174 5.52 -13.47 -17.69
CA ALA A 174 6.68 -12.73 -17.18
C ALA A 174 6.48 -12.31 -15.72
N CYS A 175 7.60 -12.26 -14.97
CA CYS A 175 7.59 -11.91 -13.55
C CYS A 175 7.69 -10.42 -13.30
N THR A 176 6.89 -9.94 -12.35
CA THR A 176 7.06 -8.61 -11.76
C THR A 176 8.33 -8.62 -10.90
N VAL A 177 9.20 -7.64 -11.09
CA VAL A 177 10.34 -7.42 -10.20
C VAL A 177 9.78 -6.85 -8.88
N PRO A 178 10.09 -7.44 -7.72
CA PRO A 178 9.60 -6.92 -6.44
C PRO A 178 10.09 -5.48 -6.23
N LEU A 179 9.23 -4.64 -5.67
CA LEU A 179 9.59 -3.27 -5.31
C LEU A 179 10.61 -3.27 -4.20
N THR A 180 11.79 -2.73 -4.48
CA THR A 180 12.84 -2.51 -3.49
C THR A 180 12.78 -1.07 -2.98
N PHE A 181 12.70 -0.91 -1.67
CA PHE A 181 12.72 0.39 -1.02
C PHE A 181 13.32 0.26 0.38
N ASN A 182 13.93 1.35 0.87
CA ASN A 182 14.37 1.44 2.25
C ASN A 182 13.19 1.88 3.12
N LEU A 183 12.86 1.09 4.14
CA LEU A 183 11.73 1.37 5.03
C LEU A 183 11.88 2.70 5.78
N GLU A 184 13.10 3.12 6.08
CA GLU A 184 13.39 4.37 6.79
C GLU A 184 13.02 5.62 5.97
N ASP A 185 13.09 5.51 4.65
CA ASP A 185 12.76 6.59 3.72
C ASP A 185 11.24 6.72 3.48
N VAL A 186 10.45 5.76 3.97
CA VAL A 186 9.00 5.74 3.82
C VAL A 186 8.34 6.47 5.00
N PRO A 187 7.66 7.61 4.80
CA PRO A 187 7.06 8.38 5.87
C PRO A 187 5.89 7.61 6.51
N VAL A 188 5.63 7.84 7.80
CA VAL A 188 4.35 7.40 8.42
C VAL A 188 3.30 8.43 8.07
N PHE A 189 2.17 7.99 7.48
CA PHE A 189 1.03 8.87 7.26
C PHE A 189 0.18 8.87 8.54
N PRO A 190 0.26 9.92 9.40
CA PRO A 190 -0.40 9.94 10.71
C PRO A 190 -1.88 9.56 10.65
N ALA A 191 -2.32 8.75 11.62
CA ALA A 191 -3.74 8.44 11.77
C ALA A 191 -4.52 9.69 12.22
N GLU A 192 -5.79 9.77 11.81
CA GLU A 192 -6.69 10.81 12.32
C GLU A 192 -6.77 10.72 13.85
N GLY A 193 -6.48 11.85 14.53
CA GLY A 193 -6.40 11.92 15.99
C GLY A 193 -4.99 12.15 16.55
N GLU A 194 -3.92 11.95 15.76
CA GLU A 194 -2.59 12.48 16.08
C GLU A 194 -2.47 13.94 15.66
N SER A 195 -3.41 14.78 16.13
CA SER A 195 -3.16 16.22 16.15
C SER A 195 -2.04 16.47 17.17
N PHE A 196 -1.04 17.29 16.82
CA PHE A 196 -0.22 17.94 17.84
C PHE A 196 -1.15 18.40 18.96
N PRO A 197 -0.88 18.06 20.24
CA PRO A 197 -1.75 18.47 21.32
C PRO A 197 -1.95 19.98 21.17
N SER A 198 -3.19 20.44 21.06
CA SER A 198 -3.49 21.87 20.94
C SER A 198 -2.82 22.66 22.07
N THR A 199 -2.58 22.01 23.19
CA THR A 199 -1.74 22.49 24.31
C THR A 199 -0.32 22.84 23.90
N VAL A 200 0.38 22.05 23.08
CA VAL A 200 1.75 22.35 22.59
C VAL A 200 1.73 23.59 21.70
N LEU A 201 0.75 23.72 20.81
CA LEU A 201 0.61 24.90 19.95
C LEU A 201 0.29 26.15 20.76
N VAL A 202 -0.62 26.05 21.73
CA VAL A 202 -0.98 27.15 22.64
C VAL A 202 0.21 27.57 23.51
N VAL A 203 0.98 26.62 24.04
CA VAL A 203 2.19 26.91 24.83
C VAL A 203 3.26 27.58 23.97
N ALA A 204 3.49 27.11 22.73
CA ALA A 204 4.45 27.72 21.81
C ALA A 204 4.06 29.17 21.46
N VAL A 205 2.78 29.42 21.18
CA VAL A 205 2.26 30.77 20.91
C VAL A 205 2.38 31.66 22.15
N ALA A 206 2.05 31.16 23.34
CA ALA A 206 2.17 31.92 24.58
C ALA A 206 3.62 32.31 24.89
N LEU A 207 4.58 31.39 24.70
CA LEU A 207 6.00 31.65 24.88
C LEU A 207 6.51 32.69 23.87
N ALA A 208 6.10 32.59 22.60
CA ALA A 208 6.46 33.59 21.58
C ALA A 208 5.93 34.99 21.96
N CYS A 209 4.68 35.09 22.42
CA CYS A 209 4.09 36.34 22.88
C CYS A 209 4.81 36.93 24.10
N LEU A 210 5.20 36.10 25.08
CA LEU A 210 5.95 36.54 26.27
C LEU A 210 7.35 37.05 25.90
N LEU A 211 8.05 36.36 24.99
CA LEU A 211 9.34 36.79 24.47
C LEU A 211 9.22 38.13 23.73
N LEU A 212 8.19 38.28 22.90
CA LEU A 212 7.93 39.53 22.18
C LEU A 212 7.62 40.68 23.15
N ALA A 213 6.76 40.45 24.14
CA ALA A 213 6.43 41.43 25.17
C ALA A 213 7.67 41.83 25.99
N GLY A 214 8.47 40.85 26.42
CA GLY A 214 9.72 41.08 27.12
C GLY A 214 10.71 41.90 26.29
N PHE A 215 10.83 41.60 25.00
CA PHE A 215 11.67 42.35 24.07
C PHE A 215 11.20 43.79 23.89
N LEU A 216 9.89 44.02 23.74
CA LEU A 216 9.31 45.37 23.61
C LEU A 216 9.52 46.19 24.89
N LEU A 217 9.29 45.60 26.07
CA LEU A 217 9.52 46.25 27.36
C LEU A 217 11.00 46.56 27.59
N TYR A 218 11.90 45.65 27.21
CA TYR A 218 13.34 45.88 27.25
C TYR A 218 13.75 47.07 26.36
N ARG A 219 13.21 47.14 25.13
CA ARG A 219 13.46 48.27 24.22
C ARG A 219 12.96 49.60 24.78
N GLN A 220 11.75 49.63 25.35
CA GLN A 220 11.21 50.85 25.97
C GLN A 220 12.08 51.33 27.14
N ARG A 221 12.47 50.42 28.04
CA ARG A 221 13.35 50.76 29.18
C ARG A 221 14.72 51.25 28.74
N ARG A 222 15.28 50.68 27.67
CA ARG A 222 16.56 51.13 27.11
C ARG A 222 16.45 52.53 26.50
N ALA A 223 15.37 52.80 25.76
CA ALA A 223 15.11 54.13 25.18
C ALA A 223 14.88 55.21 26.25
N SER A 224 14.21 54.88 27.35
CA SER A 224 13.97 55.80 28.48
C SER A 224 15.22 56.09 29.31
N LYS A 225 16.27 55.27 29.26
CA LYS A 225 17.55 55.51 29.95
C LYS A 225 18.53 56.36 29.15
N THR A 226 18.23 56.63 27.87
CA THR A 226 19.07 57.40 26.94
C THR A 226 18.50 58.78 26.62
N ALA A 227 17.36 59.14 27.23
CA ALA A 227 16.77 60.49 27.20
C ALA A 227 16.99 61.16 28.56
#